data_AF-A0A8S3BUF2-F1
#
_entry.id   AF-A0A8S3BUF2-F1
#
_cell.length_a   1.000
_cell.length_b   1.000
_cell.length_c   1.000
_cell.angle_alpha   90.00
_cell.angle_beta   90.00
_cell.angle_gamma   90.00
#
_symmetry.space_group_name_H-M   'P 1'
#
loop_
_entity.id
_entity.type
_entity.pdbx_description
1 polymer ?
#
loop_
_entity_poly.entity_id
_entity_poly.type
_entity_poly.pdbx_seq_one_letter_code
_entity_poly.pdbx_strand_id
1 'polypeptide(L)'
;MTIRLHLSAIVLILSLISLIKAKQNDPGQFLVGAGIYDITGQVAEIGFMGYAVPKQRGHGLLQRMRSRAFIIGDVNKEENRVVYVSADNGMAFQIIKTEVV
;
A
#
# COMPACT_ATOMS: atom_id res chain seq x y z
N MET A 1 8.59 50.77 25.98
CA MET A 1 8.13 50.74 24.57
C MET A 1 8.80 49.64 23.75
N THR A 2 10.06 49.29 24.05
CA THR A 2 10.86 48.27 23.34
C THR A 2 10.35 46.82 23.46
N ILE A 3 9.90 46.40 24.65
CA ILE A 3 9.41 45.02 24.89
C ILE A 3 8.16 44.68 24.07
N ARG A 4 7.21 45.61 23.95
CA ARG A 4 5.99 45.40 23.14
C ARG A 4 6.30 45.28 21.64
N LEU A 5 7.34 45.98 21.17
CA LEU A 5 7.78 45.93 19.78
C LEU A 5 8.41 44.56 19.45
N HIS A 6 9.25 44.02 20.35
CA HIS A 6 9.84 42.69 20.18
C HIS A 6 8.79 41.56 20.25
N LEU A 7 7.81 41.67 21.17
CA LEU A 7 6.74 40.67 21.28
C LEU A 7 5.87 40.64 20.01
N SER A 8 5.54 41.81 19.46
CA SER A 8 4.77 41.91 18.21
C SER A 8 5.55 41.37 17.01
N ALA A 9 6.87 41.59 16.95
CA ALA A 9 7.72 41.04 15.90
C ALA A 9 7.78 39.51 15.95
N ILE A 10 7.87 38.92 17.14
CA ILE A 10 7.86 37.46 17.33
C ILE A 10 6.52 36.86 16.86
N VAL A 11 5.39 37.49 17.19
CA VAL A 11 4.06 37.02 16.75
C VAL A 11 3.93 37.08 15.22
N LEU A 12 4.43 38.13 14.58
CA LEU A 12 4.46 38.27 13.12
C LEU A 12 5.35 37.22 12.45
N ILE A 13 6.51 36.92 13.03
CA ILE A 13 7.41 35.87 12.53
C ILE A 13 6.75 34.49 12.67
N LEU A 14 6.11 34.20 13.80
CA LEU A 14 5.39 32.95 14.01
C LEU A 14 4.18 32.81 13.05
N SER A 15 3.45 33.89 12.78
CA SER A 15 2.35 33.86 11.81
C SER A 15 2.86 33.64 10.37
N LEU A 16 4.03 34.20 10.03
CA LEU A 16 4.66 34.01 8.73
C LEU A 16 5.17 32.57 8.55
N ILE A 17 5.75 31.97 9.60
CA ILE A 17 6.17 30.55 9.60
C ILE A 17 4.96 29.63 9.42
N SER A 18 3.82 29.94 10.05
CA SER A 18 2.58 29.18 9.89
C SER A 18 2.03 29.25 8.46
N LEU A 19 2.17 30.40 7.80
CA LEU A 19 1.76 30.60 6.40
C LEU A 19 2.65 29.81 5.42
N ILE A 20 3.96 29.71 5.69
CA ILE A 20 4.90 28.90 4.89
C ILE A 20 4.60 27.40 5.06
N LYS A 21 4.15 26.97 6.25
CA LYS A 21 3.67 25.60 6.50
C LYS A 21 2.33 25.27 5.85
N ALA A 22 1.55 26.26 5.41
CA ALA A 22 0.29 26.05 4.68
C ALA A 22 0.53 25.60 3.22
N LYS A 23 1.54 24.74 3.00
CA LYS A 23 1.73 24.03 1.74
C LYS A 23 0.45 23.24 1.48
N GLN A 24 -0.13 23.50 0.32
CA GLN A 24 -1.49 23.11 0.01
C GLN A 24 -1.66 21.59 0.08
N ASN A 25 -2.60 21.16 0.93
CA ASN A 25 -3.27 19.89 0.76
C ASN A 25 -4.01 19.98 -0.58
N ASP A 26 -3.43 19.50 -1.67
CA ASP A 26 -4.20 19.23 -2.88
C ASP A 26 -4.97 17.93 -2.61
N PRO A 27 -6.30 18.00 -2.36
CA PRO A 27 -7.08 16.83 -1.94
C PRO A 27 -7.14 15.72 -3.00
N GLY A 28 -6.56 15.94 -4.19
CA GLY A 28 -6.47 14.95 -5.27
C GLY A 28 -5.11 14.24 -5.42
N GLN A 29 -4.06 14.60 -4.67
CA GLN A 29 -2.73 14.02 -4.85
C GLN A 29 -2.48 12.85 -3.91
N PHE A 30 -2.15 11.70 -4.49
CA PHE A 30 -1.78 10.47 -3.78
C PHE A 30 -0.43 9.96 -4.26
N LEU A 31 0.34 9.39 -3.34
CA LEU A 31 1.49 8.57 -3.69
C LEU A 31 0.98 7.19 -4.10
N VAL A 32 1.30 6.77 -5.33
CA VAL A 32 0.89 5.46 -5.86
C VAL A 32 2.13 4.64 -6.23
N GLY A 33 2.21 3.44 -5.66
CA GLY A 33 3.21 2.44 -6.02
C GLY A 33 2.55 1.18 -6.57
N ALA A 34 3.16 0.56 -7.58
CA ALA A 34 2.72 -0.73 -8.10
C ALA A 34 3.88 -1.73 -8.07
N GLY A 35 3.59 -2.97 -7.70
CA GLY A 35 4.57 -4.06 -7.65
C GLY A 35 3.96 -5.36 -8.15
N ILE A 36 4.78 -6.18 -8.82
CA ILE A 36 4.40 -7.51 -9.30
C ILE A 36 5.46 -8.53 -8.89
N TYR A 37 5.03 -9.70 -8.40
CA TYR A 37 5.92 -10.78 -8.00
C TYR A 37 5.38 -12.16 -8.39
N ASP A 38 6.27 -13.14 -8.60
CA ASP A 38 5.91 -14.53 -8.87
C ASP A 38 5.48 -15.24 -7.59
N ILE A 39 4.30 -15.85 -7.59
CA ILE A 39 3.76 -16.64 -6.48
C ILE A 39 3.44 -18.08 -6.89
N THR A 40 4.00 -18.54 -8.02
CA THR A 40 3.76 -19.89 -8.53
C THR A 40 4.31 -20.94 -7.55
N GLY A 41 3.42 -21.81 -7.05
CA GLY A 41 3.77 -22.95 -6.20
C GLY A 41 4.31 -24.15 -6.99
N GLN A 42 4.19 -25.35 -6.42
CA GLN A 42 4.53 -26.58 -7.14
C GLN A 42 3.61 -26.78 -8.36
N VAL A 43 4.20 -27.17 -9.48
CA VAL A 43 3.50 -27.25 -10.78
C VAL A 43 3.14 -28.68 -11.20
N ALA A 44 3.69 -29.67 -10.53
CA ALA A 44 3.49 -31.09 -10.83
C ALA A 44 3.07 -31.85 -9.57
N GLU A 45 2.25 -32.88 -9.75
CA GLU A 45 1.86 -33.84 -8.71
C GLU A 45 1.18 -33.23 -7.48
N ILE A 46 0.61 -32.03 -7.58
CA ILE A 46 -0.19 -31.40 -6.53
C ILE A 46 -1.64 -31.23 -7.00
N GLY A 47 -2.61 -31.38 -6.08
CA GLY A 47 -4.02 -31.15 -6.39
C GLY A 47 -4.31 -29.67 -6.65
N PHE A 48 -5.18 -29.38 -7.62
CA PHE A 48 -5.62 -28.00 -7.87
C PHE A 48 -6.72 -27.57 -6.91
N MET A 49 -6.65 -26.30 -6.48
CA MET A 49 -7.68 -25.66 -5.66
C MET A 49 -8.85 -25.18 -6.55
N GLY A 50 -10.09 -25.46 -6.16
CA GLY A 50 -11.29 -24.92 -6.81
C GLY A 50 -12.37 -25.96 -7.12
N TYR A 51 -12.09 -26.92 -8.00
CA TYR A 51 -13.11 -27.85 -8.50
C TYR A 51 -13.42 -29.04 -7.60
N ALA A 52 -12.66 -29.23 -6.52
CA ALA A 52 -12.82 -30.34 -5.58
C ALA A 52 -12.79 -31.75 -6.25
N VAL A 53 -12.01 -31.91 -7.32
CA VAL A 53 -11.81 -33.19 -8.02
C VAL A 53 -10.48 -33.83 -7.58
N PRO A 54 -10.48 -34.96 -6.83
CA PRO A 54 -9.24 -35.55 -6.30
C PRO A 54 -8.23 -35.99 -7.36
N LYS A 55 -8.71 -36.36 -8.56
CA LYS A 55 -7.87 -36.79 -9.68
C LYS A 55 -7.27 -35.60 -10.47
N GLN A 56 -7.71 -34.37 -10.21
CA GLN A 56 -7.18 -33.18 -10.87
C GLN A 56 -5.86 -32.78 -10.22
N ARG A 57 -4.75 -33.03 -10.92
CA ARG A 57 -3.39 -32.72 -10.45
C ARG A 57 -2.63 -31.90 -11.49
N GLY A 58 -1.64 -31.13 -11.01
CA GLY A 58 -0.71 -30.41 -11.87
C GLY A 58 0.19 -31.35 -12.67
N HIS A 59 0.42 -31.01 -13.93
CA HIS A 59 1.31 -31.73 -14.86
C HIS A 59 2.28 -30.77 -15.58
N GLY A 60 2.52 -29.59 -15.00
CA GLY A 60 3.30 -28.52 -15.62
C GLY A 60 2.62 -27.17 -15.48
N LEU A 61 3.12 -26.20 -16.25
CA LEU A 61 2.76 -24.80 -16.13
C LEU A 61 2.37 -24.21 -17.49
N LEU A 62 1.15 -23.69 -17.60
CA LEU A 62 0.75 -22.88 -18.75
C LEU A 62 1.25 -21.43 -18.61
N GLN A 63 0.98 -20.81 -17.46
CA GLN A 63 1.39 -19.45 -17.12
C GLN A 63 1.72 -19.34 -15.63
N ARG A 64 2.64 -18.43 -15.28
CA ARG A 64 2.99 -18.14 -13.87
C ARG A 64 1.86 -17.41 -13.17
N MET A 65 1.65 -17.72 -11.89
CA MET A 65 0.74 -17.01 -11.00
C MET A 65 1.46 -15.78 -10.43
N ARG A 66 0.79 -14.63 -10.37
CA ARG A 66 1.38 -13.39 -9.88
C ARG A 66 0.60 -12.80 -8.71
N SER A 67 1.32 -12.14 -7.81
CA SER A 67 0.77 -11.18 -6.87
C SER A 67 1.03 -9.78 -7.41
N ARG A 68 -0.01 -8.93 -7.42
CA ARG A 68 0.02 -7.54 -7.87
C ARG A 68 -0.41 -6.65 -6.73
N ALA A 69 0.51 -5.86 -6.21
CA ALA A 69 0.29 -4.95 -5.08
C ALA A 69 0.19 -3.49 -5.57
N PHE A 70 -0.80 -2.79 -5.06
CA PHE A 70 -1.04 -1.37 -5.30
C PHE A 70 -1.04 -0.66 -3.94
N ILE A 71 -0.05 0.22 -3.73
CA ILE A 71 0.11 1.00 -2.51
C ILE A 71 -0.39 2.40 -2.79
N ILE A 72 -1.28 2.90 -1.95
CA ILE A 72 -1.83 4.26 -2.03
C ILE A 72 -1.55 4.94 -0.70
N GLY A 73 -0.85 6.07 -0.75
CA GLY A 73 -0.46 6.86 0.42
C GLY A 73 -0.87 8.33 0.31
N ASP A 74 -1.18 8.94 1.45
CA ASP A 74 -1.37 10.38 1.58
C ASP A 74 0.00 11.10 1.44
N VAL A 75 0.05 12.16 0.64
CA VAL A 75 1.27 12.97 0.44
C VAL A 75 1.67 13.77 1.70
N ASN A 76 0.73 14.03 2.60
CA ASN A 76 0.92 14.87 3.78
C ASN A 76 1.00 14.08 5.09
N LYS A 77 0.55 12.81 5.09
CA LYS A 77 0.51 11.94 6.28
C LYS A 77 1.10 10.59 5.96
N GLU A 78 2.35 10.41 6.34
CA GLU A 78 3.13 9.22 5.96
C GLU A 78 2.50 7.91 6.45
N GLU A 79 1.84 7.96 7.60
CA GLU A 79 1.13 6.85 8.25
C GLU A 79 -0.16 6.43 7.54
N ASN A 80 -0.74 7.31 6.71
CA ASN A 80 -1.98 7.03 6.00
C ASN A 80 -1.68 6.31 4.68
N ARG A 81 -1.54 4.98 4.77
CA ARG A 81 -1.33 4.12 3.60
C ARG A 81 -2.29 2.95 3.60
N VAL A 82 -2.73 2.57 2.41
CA VAL A 82 -3.45 1.33 2.17
C VAL A 82 -2.73 0.53 1.09
N VAL A 83 -2.73 -0.79 1.24
CA VAL A 83 -2.21 -1.71 0.23
C VAL A 83 -3.33 -2.63 -0.21
N TYR A 84 -3.62 -2.62 -1.50
CA TYR A 84 -4.49 -3.60 -2.15
C TYR A 84 -3.63 -4.62 -2.90
N VAL A 85 -3.91 -5.90 -2.72
CA VAL A 85 -3.19 -6.99 -3.39
C VAL A 85 -4.17 -7.88 -4.14
N SER A 86 -3.98 -7.99 -5.46
CA SER A 86 -4.63 -8.99 -6.30
C SER A 86 -3.67 -10.15 -6.53
N ALA A 87 -4.03 -11.34 -6.06
CA ALA A 87 -3.23 -12.55 -6.23
C ALA A 87 -3.97 -13.54 -7.15
N ASP A 88 -3.23 -14.16 -8.07
CA ASP A 88 -3.74 -15.20 -8.99
C ASP A 88 -3.97 -16.54 -8.28
N ASN A 89 -4.79 -16.54 -7.22
CA ASN A 89 -5.16 -17.73 -6.44
C ASN A 89 -6.68 -17.92 -6.45
N GLY A 90 -7.17 -19.13 -6.15
CA GLY A 90 -8.61 -19.38 -6.05
C GLY A 90 -9.29 -18.62 -4.91
N MET A 91 -8.59 -18.40 -3.79
CA MET A 91 -9.04 -17.61 -2.64
C MET A 91 -7.86 -17.24 -1.73
N ALA A 92 -8.05 -16.28 -0.84
CA ALA A 92 -7.11 -15.95 0.24
C ALA A 92 -7.53 -16.65 1.52
N PHE A 93 -6.76 -17.64 1.96
CA PHE A 93 -7.00 -18.32 3.24
C PHE A 93 -6.51 -17.46 4.41
N GLN A 94 -7.15 -17.60 5.57
CA GLN A 94 -6.78 -16.88 6.79
C GLN A 94 -5.31 -17.10 7.18
N ILE A 95 -4.78 -18.33 6.99
CA ILE A 95 -3.39 -18.63 7.29
C ILE A 95 -2.42 -17.73 6.50
N ILE A 96 -2.69 -17.49 5.20
CA ILE A 96 -1.86 -16.60 4.39
C ILE A 96 -1.94 -15.17 4.91
N LYS A 97 -3.13 -14.73 5.36
CA LYS A 97 -3.31 -13.38 5.89
C LYS A 97 -2.52 -13.17 7.18
N THR A 98 -2.54 -14.14 8.10
CA THR A 98 -1.83 -14.06 9.40
C THR A 98 -0.32 -14.21 9.26
N GLU A 99 0.18 -14.97 8.27
CA GLU A 99 1.64 -15.07 8.06
C GLU A 99 2.25 -13.81 7.42
N VAL A 100 1.45 -13.04 6.67
CA VAL A 100 1.93 -11.85 5.97
C VAL A 100 1.75 -10.56 6.78
N VAL A 101 0.79 -10.53 7.71
CA VAL A 101 0.40 -9.34 8.50
C VAL A 101 0.43 -9.66 9.99
#